data_AF-A0A7W0ZKG2-F1
#
_entry.id   AF-A0A7W0ZKG2-F1
#
_cell.length_a   1.000
_cell.length_b   1.000
_cell.length_c   1.000
_cell.angle_alpha   90.00
_cell.angle_beta   90.00
_cell.angle_gamma   90.00
#
_symmetry.space_group_name_H-M   'P 1'
#
loop_
_entity.id
_entity.type
_entity.pdbx_description
1 polymer ?
#
loop_
_entity_poly.entity_id
_entity_poly.type
_entity_poly.pdbx_seq_one_letter_code
_entity_poly.pdbx_strand_id
1 'polypeptide(L)'
;MTQLPINSAERNAVWVFPKLAHSRFPGAPPIIETTRTHEMPNFNDLLHEADISVELYGNAVSLWLDAERRRVYIRRFHFVAYPSYEAARDGFLDLWRRVRCLESITKLEAVAEKWYDEQQGREDEGAALHQGRKQRLS
;
A
#
# COMPACT_ATOMS: atom_id res chain seq x y z
N MET A 1 6.15 2.79 -25.32
CA MET A 1 6.52 2.35 -23.96
C MET A 1 7.34 3.47 -23.33
N THR A 2 6.82 4.12 -22.30
CA THR A 2 7.54 5.17 -21.55
C THR A 2 8.61 4.48 -20.70
N GLN A 3 9.88 4.69 -21.04
CA GLN A 3 10.99 4.13 -20.29
C GLN A 3 11.07 4.80 -18.92
N LEU A 4 10.96 4.02 -17.84
CA LEU A 4 11.10 4.54 -16.48
C LEU A 4 12.49 5.13 -16.27
N PRO A 5 12.62 6.27 -15.56
CA PRO A 5 13.91 6.84 -15.20
C PRO A 5 14.82 5.82 -14.53
N ILE A 6 16.14 5.92 -14.73
CA ILE A 6 17.12 4.96 -14.21
C ILE A 6 17.07 4.88 -12.68
N ASN A 7 16.83 6.01 -12.02
CA ASN A 7 16.79 6.11 -10.57
C ASN A 7 15.38 6.14 -10.01
N SER A 8 14.37 5.63 -10.74
CA SER A 8 12.99 5.66 -10.26
C SER A 8 12.78 4.79 -9.01
N ALA A 9 11.79 5.16 -8.21
CA ALA A 9 11.35 4.38 -7.05
C ALA A 9 11.04 2.92 -7.42
N GLU A 10 10.41 2.69 -8.57
CA GLU A 10 10.10 1.35 -9.09
C GLU A 10 11.35 0.49 -9.30
N ARG A 11 12.43 1.05 -9.84
CA ARG A 11 13.70 0.32 -10.01
C ARG A 11 14.44 0.09 -8.71
N ASN A 12 14.15 0.90 -7.69
CA ASN A 12 14.77 0.84 -6.37
C ASN A 12 13.85 0.20 -5.32
N ALA A 13 12.77 -0.45 -5.75
CA ALA A 13 11.80 -1.07 -4.88
C ALA A 13 12.19 -2.52 -4.57
N VAL A 14 11.98 -2.90 -3.31
CA VAL A 14 11.92 -4.29 -2.87
C VAL A 14 10.54 -4.51 -2.26
N TRP A 15 9.75 -5.33 -2.92
CA TRP A 15 8.45 -5.81 -2.47
C TRP A 15 8.66 -6.93 -1.46
N VAL A 16 7.98 -6.84 -0.32
CA VAL A 16 8.02 -7.82 0.75
C VAL A 16 6.60 -8.22 1.11
N PHE A 17 6.29 -9.52 1.07
CA PHE A 17 4.95 -10.03 1.34
C PHE A 17 4.98 -11.52 1.69
N PRO A 18 3.99 -12.05 2.45
CA PRO A 18 3.85 -13.47 2.68
C PRO A 18 3.35 -14.19 1.42
N LYS A 19 3.92 -15.36 1.11
CA LYS A 19 3.51 -16.20 -0.01
C LYS A 19 3.44 -17.66 0.42
N LEU A 20 2.49 -18.41 -0.14
CA LEU A 20 2.46 -19.86 0.01
C LEU A 20 3.68 -20.49 -0.68
N ALA A 21 4.48 -21.19 0.11
CA ALA A 21 5.58 -22.00 -0.40
C ALA A 21 5.07 -23.38 -0.83
N HIS A 22 5.67 -23.92 -1.88
CA HIS A 22 5.37 -25.29 -2.31
C HIS A 22 5.83 -26.26 -1.22
N SER A 23 4.95 -27.19 -0.83
CA SER A 23 5.28 -28.20 0.16
C SER A 23 6.40 -29.11 -0.36
N ARG A 24 7.40 -29.37 0.49
CA ARG A 24 8.55 -30.24 0.14
C ARG A 24 8.18 -31.74 0.17
N PHE A 25 7.05 -32.11 0.78
CA PHE A 25 6.60 -33.50 0.90
C PHE A 25 5.06 -33.61 0.81
N PRO A 26 4.52 -34.69 0.20
CA PRO A 26 3.09 -34.94 0.16
C PRO A 26 2.46 -34.98 1.56
N GLY A 27 1.37 -34.23 1.78
CA GLY A 27 0.63 -34.19 3.05
C GLY A 27 1.18 -33.24 4.12
N ALA A 28 2.32 -32.59 3.88
CA ALA A 28 2.78 -31.54 4.80
C ALA A 28 1.89 -30.29 4.70
N PRO A 29 1.66 -29.59 5.84
CA PRO A 29 0.83 -28.40 5.88
C PRO A 29 1.42 -27.27 5.03
N PRO A 30 0.59 -26.33 4.53
CA PRO A 30 1.08 -25.18 3.79
C PRO A 30 2.02 -24.35 4.67
N ILE A 31 3.18 -23.99 4.12
CA ILE A 31 4.14 -23.10 4.75
C ILE A 31 3.98 -21.73 4.12
N ILE A 32 3.90 -20.69 4.96
CA ILE A 32 3.90 -19.30 4.52
C ILE A 32 5.32 -18.77 4.70
N GLU A 33 5.92 -18.30 3.61
CA GLU A 33 7.26 -17.72 3.61
C GLU A 33 7.19 -16.23 3.27
N THR A 34 8.03 -15.42 3.92
CA THR A 34 8.21 -14.03 3.54
C THR A 34 9.03 -13.96 2.24
N THR A 35 8.40 -13.51 1.17
CA THR A 35 9.03 -13.29 -0.13
C THR A 35 9.59 -11.88 -0.21
N ARG A 36 10.78 -11.72 -0.81
CA ARG A 36 11.38 -10.43 -1.16
C ARG A 36 11.72 -10.42 -2.65
N THR A 37 11.27 -9.43 -3.41
CA THR A 37 11.49 -9.35 -4.86
C THR A 37 11.53 -7.91 -5.37
N HIS A 38 12.22 -7.67 -6.48
CA HIS A 38 12.21 -6.37 -7.17
C HIS A 38 11.01 -6.19 -8.10
N GLU A 39 10.26 -7.26 -8.37
CA GLU A 39 9.09 -7.22 -9.23
C GLU A 39 7.81 -7.05 -8.41
N MET A 40 6.92 -6.16 -8.85
CA MET A 40 5.62 -5.98 -8.21
C MET A 40 4.84 -7.30 -8.25
N PRO A 41 4.30 -7.80 -7.12
CA PRO A 41 3.49 -9.00 -7.12
C PRO A 41 2.19 -8.78 -7.88
N ASN A 42 1.68 -9.86 -8.48
CA ASN A 42 0.28 -9.89 -8.88
C ASN A 42 -0.59 -10.03 -7.63
N PHE A 43 -1.35 -9.00 -7.30
CA PHE A 43 -2.18 -8.96 -6.10
C PHE A 43 -3.28 -10.04 -6.06
N ASN A 44 -3.66 -10.61 -7.22
CA ASN A 44 -4.62 -11.72 -7.28
C ASN A 44 -4.02 -13.06 -6.86
N ASP A 45 -2.68 -13.19 -6.90
CA ASP A 45 -1.96 -14.42 -6.57
C ASP A 45 -1.47 -14.42 -5.10
N LEU A 46 -1.73 -13.33 -4.37
CA LEU A 46 -1.38 -13.20 -2.97
C LEU A 46 -2.39 -13.92 -2.08
N LEU A 47 -1.95 -14.25 -0.86
CA LEU A 47 -2.86 -14.66 0.20
C LEU A 47 -3.93 -13.58 0.39
N HIS A 48 -5.17 -14.00 0.65
CA HIS A 48 -6.24 -13.06 0.99
C HIS A 48 -5.82 -12.26 2.22
N GLU A 49 -5.95 -10.93 2.13
CA GLU A 49 -5.54 -10.01 3.20
C GLU A 49 -4.06 -10.17 3.61
N ALA A 50 -3.17 -10.34 2.62
CA ALA A 50 -1.72 -10.33 2.86
C ALA A 50 -1.21 -8.92 3.19
N ASP A 51 -0.40 -8.82 4.24
CA ASP A 51 0.42 -7.63 4.48
C ASP A 51 1.45 -7.46 3.37
N ILE A 52 1.61 -6.24 2.88
CA ILE A 52 2.57 -5.92 1.82
C ILE A 52 3.38 -4.72 2.26
N SER A 53 4.69 -4.79 2.10
CA SER A 53 5.54 -3.62 2.19
C SER A 53 6.41 -3.44 0.95
N VAL A 54 6.75 -2.19 0.67
CA VAL A 54 7.65 -1.79 -0.41
C VAL A 54 8.75 -0.95 0.20
N GLU A 55 9.93 -1.54 0.30
CA GLU A 55 11.15 -0.86 0.73
C GLU A 55 11.76 -0.12 -0.47
N LEU A 56 12.05 1.16 -0.30
CA LEU A 56 12.51 2.04 -1.37
C LEU A 56 13.87 2.62 -1.02
N TYR A 57 14.78 2.65 -2.00
CA TYR A 57 16.13 3.22 -1.84
C TYR A 57 16.88 2.64 -0.63
N GLY A 58 16.93 1.30 -0.52
CA GLY A 58 17.59 0.63 0.61
C GLY A 58 16.87 0.84 1.93
N ASN A 59 15.54 0.84 1.91
CA ASN A 59 14.66 1.05 3.08
C ASN A 59 14.77 2.45 3.71
N ALA A 60 15.25 3.45 2.95
CA ALA A 60 15.17 4.85 3.36
C ALA A 60 13.71 5.33 3.46
N VAL A 61 12.83 4.78 2.62
CA VAL A 61 11.37 4.95 2.71
C VAL A 61 10.70 3.58 2.58
N SER A 62 9.58 3.40 3.28
CA SER A 62 8.78 2.18 3.25
C SER A 62 7.30 2.52 3.12
N LEU A 63 6.62 1.91 2.15
CA LEU A 63 5.15 1.96 2.05
C LEU A 63 4.57 0.63 2.50
N TRP A 64 3.52 0.64 3.33
CA TRP A 64 2.94 -0.61 3.85
C TRP A 64 1.42 -0.63 3.65
N LEU A 65 0.91 -1.80 3.26
CA LEU A 65 -0.48 -2.21 3.40
C LEU A 65 -0.54 -3.19 4.57
N ASP A 66 -1.15 -2.76 5.68
CA ASP A 66 -1.54 -3.60 6.80
C ASP A 66 -2.96 -4.08 6.52
N ALA A 67 -3.06 -5.33 6.09
CA ALA A 67 -4.31 -5.88 5.59
C ALA A 67 -5.29 -6.16 6.73
N GLU A 68 -4.79 -6.70 7.86
CA GLU A 68 -5.60 -6.99 9.05
C GLU A 68 -6.30 -5.73 9.57
N ARG A 69 -5.56 -4.62 9.66
CA ARG A 69 -6.10 -3.36 10.16
C ARG A 69 -6.70 -2.49 9.06
N ARG A 70 -6.60 -2.90 7.80
CA ARG A 70 -7.04 -2.16 6.61
C ARG A 70 -6.43 -0.77 6.57
N ARG A 71 -5.12 -0.69 6.75
CA ARG A 71 -4.36 0.56 6.85
C ARG A 71 -3.28 0.65 5.79
N VAL A 72 -3.05 1.87 5.32
CA VAL A 72 -1.92 2.19 4.45
C VAL A 72 -0.98 3.14 5.16
N TYR A 73 0.29 2.75 5.30
CA TYR A 73 1.33 3.53 5.95
C TYR A 73 2.34 4.06 4.93
N ILE A 74 2.82 5.28 5.17
CA ILE A 74 3.94 5.90 4.47
C ILE A 74 5.15 6.07 5.40
N ARG A 75 4.86 6.30 6.70
CA ARG A 75 5.81 6.44 7.79
C ARG A 75 5.30 5.64 8.98
N ARG A 76 6.18 5.28 9.91
CA ARG A 76 5.88 4.35 11.01
C ARG A 76 4.65 4.71 11.85
N PHE A 77 4.25 5.98 11.90
CA PHE A 77 3.15 6.47 12.76
C PHE A 77 1.95 7.07 12.02
N HIS A 78 2.06 7.39 10.72
CA HIS A 78 0.96 7.98 9.95
C HIS A 78 0.32 6.93 9.05
N PHE A 79 -1.01 6.80 9.13
CA PHE A 79 -1.76 5.84 8.35
C PHE A 79 -3.12 6.35 7.93
N VAL A 80 -3.60 5.85 6.80
CA VAL A 80 -5.00 6.00 6.37
C VAL A 80 -5.71 4.69 6.66
N ALA A 81 -6.86 4.76 7.34
CA ALA A 81 -7.71 3.60 7.58
C ALA A 81 -8.77 3.49 6.49
N TYR A 82 -9.16 2.26 6.16
CA TYR A 82 -10.14 2.01 5.12
C TYR A 82 -11.27 1.10 5.63
N PRO A 83 -12.48 1.21 5.06
CA PRO A 83 -13.63 0.41 5.49
C PRO A 83 -13.50 -1.07 5.14
N SER A 84 -12.74 -1.40 4.09
CA SER A 84 -12.47 -2.79 3.67
C SER A 84 -11.03 -2.97 3.22
N TYR A 85 -10.60 -4.22 3.11
CA TYR A 85 -9.29 -4.57 2.57
C TYR A 85 -9.15 -4.12 1.11
N GLU A 86 -10.19 -4.28 0.29
CA GLU A 86 -10.18 -3.84 -1.11
C GLU A 86 -9.95 -2.34 -1.22
N ALA A 87 -10.62 -1.56 -0.38
CA ALA A 87 -10.43 -0.11 -0.33
C ALA A 87 -9.00 0.24 0.13
N ALA A 88 -8.45 -0.48 1.12
CA ALA A 88 -7.06 -0.30 1.55
C ALA A 88 -6.05 -0.64 0.44
N ARG A 89 -6.26 -1.77 -0.24
CA ARG A 89 -5.44 -2.20 -1.39
C ARG A 89 -5.49 -1.18 -2.51
N ASP A 90 -6.66 -0.67 -2.85
CA ASP A 90 -6.82 0.31 -3.91
C ASP A 90 -6.15 1.64 -3.53
N GLY A 91 -6.26 2.06 -2.26
CA GLY A 91 -5.52 3.20 -1.72
C GLY A 91 -4.00 3.02 -1.77
N PHE A 92 -3.51 1.84 -1.38
CA PHE A 92 -2.10 1.48 -1.47
C PHE A 92 -1.59 1.52 -2.92
N LEU A 93 -2.36 0.99 -3.87
CA LEU A 93 -2.02 1.01 -5.28
C LEU A 93 -2.08 2.42 -5.89
N ASP A 94 -3.01 3.27 -5.45
CA ASP A 94 -3.03 4.69 -5.82
C ASP A 94 -1.75 5.40 -5.38
N LEU A 95 -1.38 5.25 -4.10
CA LEU A 95 -0.14 5.78 -3.57
C LEU A 95 1.08 5.28 -4.36
N TRP A 96 1.16 3.97 -4.61
CA TRP A 96 2.24 3.38 -5.41
C TRP A 96 2.37 4.01 -6.80
N ARG A 97 1.25 4.17 -7.52
CA ARG A 97 1.24 4.78 -8.87
C ARG A 97 1.74 6.22 -8.87
N ARG A 98 1.52 6.97 -7.79
CA ARG A 98 1.99 8.35 -7.66
C ARG A 98 3.51 8.42 -7.42
N VAL A 99 4.07 7.43 -6.74
CA VAL A 99 5.49 7.46 -6.36
C VAL A 99 6.43 6.68 -7.28
N ARG A 100 5.94 5.65 -7.99
CA ARG A 100 6.77 4.69 -8.75
C ARG A 100 7.77 5.31 -9.74
N CYS A 101 7.44 6.47 -10.30
CA CYS A 101 8.28 7.16 -11.28
C CYS A 101 9.23 8.21 -10.67
N LEU A 102 9.15 8.47 -9.36
CA LEU A 102 9.94 9.53 -8.71
C LEU A 102 11.38 9.08 -8.47
N GLU A 103 12.32 9.98 -8.69
CA GLU A 103 13.78 9.71 -8.64
C GLU A 103 14.46 10.19 -7.35
N SER A 104 13.69 10.66 -6.37
CA SER A 104 14.23 11.26 -5.14
C SER A 104 13.37 10.92 -3.93
N ILE A 105 14.03 10.59 -2.83
CA ILE A 105 13.42 10.35 -1.51
C ILE A 105 12.56 11.55 -1.10
N THR A 106 13.10 12.78 -1.16
CA THR A 106 12.38 13.98 -0.75
C THR A 106 11.12 14.22 -1.58
N LYS A 107 11.18 14.00 -2.90
CA LYS A 107 9.99 14.12 -3.77
C LYS A 107 8.94 13.06 -3.42
N LEU A 108 9.41 11.85 -3.11
CA LEU A 108 8.53 10.76 -2.73
C LEU A 108 7.80 11.06 -1.43
N GLU A 109 8.52 11.49 -0.40
CA GLU A 109 7.92 11.89 0.87
C GLU A 109 6.90 13.01 0.70
N ALA A 110 7.23 14.05 -0.08
CA ALA A 110 6.30 15.15 -0.35
C ALA A 110 5.03 14.70 -1.08
N VAL A 111 5.14 13.80 -2.07
CA VAL A 111 3.99 13.26 -2.80
C VAL A 111 3.15 12.35 -1.91
N ALA A 112 3.79 11.55 -1.07
CA ALA A 112 3.12 10.65 -0.16
C ALA A 112 2.40 11.42 0.97
N GLU A 113 3.02 12.47 1.51
CA GLU A 113 2.41 13.37 2.50
C GLU A 113 1.20 14.10 1.91
N LYS A 114 1.33 14.66 0.69
CA LYS A 114 0.19 15.24 -0.02
C LYS A 114 -0.94 14.22 -0.24
N TRP A 115 -0.59 12.99 -0.62
CA TRP A 115 -1.58 11.92 -0.77
C TRP A 115 -2.30 11.63 0.56
N TYR A 116 -1.56 11.60 1.67
CA TYR A 116 -2.12 11.38 3.00
C TYR A 116 -3.12 12.47 3.37
N ASP A 117 -2.75 13.74 3.20
CA ASP A 117 -3.62 14.89 3.46
C ASP A 117 -4.90 14.86 2.62
N GLU A 118 -4.78 14.47 1.34
CA GLU A 118 -5.94 14.28 0.45
C GLU A 118 -6.88 13.16 0.91
N GLN A 119 -6.37 12.11 1.58
CA GLN A 119 -7.23 11.07 2.14
C GLN A 119 -7.92 11.55 3.43
N GLN A 120 -7.21 12.28 4.28
CA GLN A 120 -7.79 12.84 5.52
C GLN A 120 -8.93 13.82 5.22
N GLY A 121 -8.76 14.72 4.24
CA GLY A 121 -9.81 15.66 3.83
C GLY A 121 -11.07 14.97 3.27
N ARG A 122 -10.96 13.76 2.70
CA ARG A 122 -12.12 12.99 2.21
C ARG A 122 -12.95 12.38 3.33
N GLU A 123 -12.35 12.06 4.47
CA GLU A 123 -13.08 11.57 5.64
C GLU A 123 -13.95 12.68 6.24
N ASP A 124 -13.43 13.91 6.31
CA ASP A 124 -14.15 15.07 6.84
C ASP A 124 -15.36 15.45 5.98
N GLU A 125 -15.21 15.42 4.64
CA GLU A 125 -16.32 15.67 3.72
C GLU A 125 -17.39 14.56 3.78
N GLY A 126 -16.97 13.29 3.90
CA GLY A 126 -17.88 12.15 4.09
C GLY A 126 -18.67 12.24 5.40
N ALA A 127 -18.00 12.61 6.50
CA ALA A 127 -18.62 12.81 7.81
C ALA A 127 -19.61 13.99 7.81
N ALA A 128 -19.25 15.10 7.16
CA ALA A 128 -20.12 16.28 7.04
C ALA A 128 -21.40 16.01 6.23
N LEU A 129 -21.29 15.27 5.12
CA LEU A 129 -22.45 14.87 4.31
C LEU A 129 -23.41 13.94 5.05
N HIS A 130 -22.90 13.05 5.90
CA HIS A 130 -23.73 12.17 6.73
C HIS A 130 -24.46 12.90 7.87
N GLN A 131 -23.88 13.97 8.43
CA GLN A 131 -24.56 14.80 9.44
C GLN A 131 -25.67 15.67 8.83
N GLY A 132 -25.43 16.27 7.66
CA GLY A 132 -26.44 17.08 6.96
C GLY A 132 -27.68 16.29 6.53
N ARG A 133 -27.53 14.98 6.25
CA ARG A 133 -28.64 14.10 5.87
C ARG A 133 -29.54 13.68 7.05
N LYS A 134 -29.00 13.66 8.28
CA LYS A 134 -29.79 13.38 9.49
C LYS A 134 -30.64 14.57 9.94
N GLN A 135 -30.26 15.80 9.62
CA GLN A 135 -31.01 17.00 10.00
C GLN A 135 -32.20 17.31 9.07
N ARG A 136 -32.24 16.76 7.85
CA ARG A 136 -33.35 16.95 6.89
C ARG A 136 -34.49 15.95 7.02
N LEU A 137 -34.37 14.97 7.92
CA LEU A 137 -35.35 13.90 8.14
C LEU A 137 -36.01 13.98 9.53
N SER A 138 -35.77 15.07 10.25
CA SER A 138 -36.39 15.37 11.56
C SER A 138 -37.42 16.48 11.44
#